data_AF-A0A844IRJ9-F1
#
_entry.id   AF-A0A844IRJ9-F1
#
_cell.length_a   1.000
_cell.length_b   1.000
_cell.length_c   1.000
_cell.angle_alpha   90.00
_cell.angle_beta   90.00
_cell.angle_gamma   90.00
#
_symmetry.space_group_name_H-M   'P 1'
#
loop_
_entity.id
_entity.type
_entity.pdbx_description
1 polymer ?
#
loop_
_entity_poly.entity_id
_entity_poly.type
_entity_poly.pdbx_seq_one_letter_code
_entity_poly.pdbx_strand_id
1 'polypeptide(L)'
;MDLSFKDIKFMIEAVDNLMVKYQERINQIEDLDEYEDEVSDLGNDIMFLSSLRKKIDDSLNDSLNPQANTSIFRPLSIGTRKYSREEIKKAKLKHLEATIKGSTNHPTAHIKSEFDEDK
;
A
#
# COMPACT_ATOMS: atom_id res chain seq x y z
N MET A 1 23.38 22.41 7.91
CA MET A 1 23.84 21.76 9.15
C MET A 1 24.55 20.51 8.68
N ASP A 2 25.86 20.44 8.93
CA ASP A 2 26.69 19.35 8.41
C ASP A 2 26.75 18.25 9.46
N LEU A 3 26.16 17.10 9.14
CA LEU A 3 26.17 15.93 10.02
C LEU A 3 27.43 15.11 9.74
N SER A 4 28.07 14.60 10.80
CA SER A 4 29.22 13.73 10.61
C SER A 4 28.76 12.36 10.09
N PHE A 5 29.67 11.61 9.45
CA PHE A 5 29.39 10.23 9.03
C PHE A 5 28.87 9.35 10.19
N LYS A 6 29.42 9.55 11.39
CA LYS A 6 28.99 8.84 12.60
C LYS A 6 27.56 9.19 12.97
N ASP A 7 27.17 10.48 12.89
CA ASP A 7 25.81 10.92 13.18
C ASP A 7 24.82 10.31 12.18
N ILE A 8 25.19 10.25 10.90
CA ILE A 8 24.32 9.67 9.86
C ILE A 8 24.16 8.16 10.08
N LYS A 9 25.25 7.44 10.38
CA LYS A 9 25.15 6.00 10.71
C LYS A 9 24.30 5.75 11.95
N PHE A 10 24.45 6.56 12.98
CA PHE A 10 23.59 6.49 14.16
C PHE A 10 22.11 6.70 13.83
N MET A 11 21.79 7.67 12.97
CA MET A 11 20.41 7.87 12.51
C MET A 11 19.86 6.66 11.75
N ILE A 12 20.65 6.03 10.87
CA ILE A 12 20.24 4.81 10.15
C ILE A 12 19.94 3.70 11.15
N GLU A 13 20.82 3.46 12.13
CA GLU A 13 20.62 2.45 13.16
C GLU A 13 19.38 2.71 14.02
N ALA A 14 19.11 3.98 14.35
CA ALA A 14 17.91 4.36 15.10
C ALA A 14 16.63 4.06 14.30
N VAL A 15 16.62 4.34 12.99
CA VAL A 15 15.50 4.02 12.10
C VAL A 15 15.31 2.51 11.96
N ASP A 16 16.40 1.77 11.73
CA ASP A 16 16.35 0.30 11.62
C ASP A 16 15.79 -0.33 12.90
N ASN A 17 16.23 0.13 14.08
CA ASN A 17 15.71 -0.33 15.38
C ASN A 17 14.22 0.02 15.60
N LEU A 18 13.78 1.18 15.14
CA LEU A 18 12.37 1.59 15.25
C LEU A 18 11.48 0.69 14.38
N MET A 19 11.91 0.42 13.15
CA MET A 19 11.18 -0.48 12.24
C MET A 19 11.06 -1.90 12.82
N VAL A 20 12.10 -2.42 13.46
CA VAL A 20 12.05 -3.71 14.16
C VAL A 20 10.98 -3.72 15.24
N LYS A 21 10.91 -2.67 16.07
CA LYS A 21 9.88 -2.56 17.12
C LYS A 21 8.46 -2.49 16.55
N TYR A 22 8.27 -1.80 15.44
CA TYR A 22 6.97 -1.75 14.77
C TYR A 22 6.57 -3.12 14.22
N GLN A 23 7.52 -3.85 13.62
CA GLN A 23 7.26 -5.21 13.17
C GLN A 23 6.96 -6.16 14.33
N GLU A 24 7.70 -6.05 15.44
CA GLU A 24 7.43 -6.82 16.67
C GLU A 24 6.02 -6.55 17.21
N ARG A 25 5.58 -5.29 17.17
CA ARG A 25 4.23 -4.90 17.59
C ARG A 25 3.17 -5.48 16.65
N ILE A 26 3.36 -5.39 15.33
CA ILE A 26 2.46 -6.00 14.33
C ILE A 26 2.33 -7.51 14.60
N ASN A 27 3.45 -8.22 14.78
CA ASN A 27 3.43 -9.67 15.03
C ASN A 27 2.68 -10.05 16.33
N GLN A 28 2.50 -9.12 17.26
CA GLN A 28 1.74 -9.35 18.49
C GLN A 28 0.23 -9.12 18.33
N ILE A 29 -0.18 -8.33 17.34
CA ILE A 29 -1.56 -7.83 17.21
C ILE A 29 -2.22 -8.11 15.86
N GLU A 30 -1.49 -8.65 14.87
CA GLU A 30 -2.02 -8.86 13.51
C GLU A 30 -3.22 -9.82 13.44
N ASP A 31 -3.31 -10.76 14.38
CA ASP A 31 -4.42 -11.73 14.46
C ASP A 31 -5.63 -11.20 15.27
N LEU A 32 -5.55 -9.97 15.79
CA LEU A 32 -6.57 -9.38 16.64
C LEU A 32 -7.36 -8.32 15.86
N ASP A 33 -8.62 -8.63 15.53
CA ASP A 33 -9.51 -7.74 14.76
C ASP A 33 -9.65 -6.32 15.36
N GLU A 34 -9.51 -6.16 16.68
CA GLU A 34 -9.56 -4.84 17.35
C GLU A 34 -8.42 -3.90 16.94
N TYR A 35 -7.31 -4.43 16.42
CA TYR A 35 -6.10 -3.67 16.11
C TYR A 35 -5.81 -3.55 14.61
N GLU A 36 -6.78 -3.85 13.73
CA GLU A 36 -6.63 -3.75 12.27
C GLU A 36 -6.10 -2.36 11.83
N ASP A 37 -6.66 -1.29 12.39
CA ASP A 37 -6.24 0.08 12.11
C ASP A 37 -4.78 0.33 12.54
N GLU A 38 -4.38 -0.13 13.74
CA GLU A 38 -3.01 0.03 14.25
C GLU A 38 -2.00 -0.73 13.38
N VAL A 39 -2.34 -1.95 12.95
CA VAL A 39 -1.49 -2.76 12.05
C VAL A 39 -1.27 -2.03 10.72
N SER A 40 -2.33 -1.45 10.16
CA SER A 40 -2.27 -0.68 8.92
C SER A 40 -1.37 0.56 9.07
N ASP A 41 -1.54 1.32 10.16
CA ASP A 41 -0.74 2.51 10.46
C ASP A 41 0.74 2.16 10.63
N LEU A 42 1.06 1.13 11.42
CA LEU A 42 2.43 0.66 11.62
C LEU A 42 3.05 0.15 10.31
N GLY A 43 2.27 -0.53 9.47
CA GLY A 43 2.72 -0.97 8.14
C GLY A 43 3.08 0.21 7.22
N ASN A 44 2.25 1.26 7.22
CA ASN A 44 2.51 2.48 6.45
C ASN A 44 3.77 3.20 6.95
N ASP A 45 3.96 3.28 8.27
CA ASP A 45 5.15 3.87 8.87
C ASP A 45 6.43 3.09 8.49
N ILE A 46 6.39 1.76 8.51
CA ILE A 46 7.51 0.92 8.06
C ILE A 46 7.88 1.22 6.59
N MET A 47 6.89 1.40 5.70
CA MET A 47 7.13 1.77 4.30
C MET A 47 7.76 3.16 4.16
N PHE A 48 7.33 4.12 4.97
CA PHE A 48 7.93 5.45 5.00
C PHE A 48 9.37 5.41 5.52
N LEU A 49 9.60 4.75 6.66
CA LEU A 49 10.89 4.64 7.32
C LEU A 49 11.93 3.91 6.45
N SER A 50 11.53 2.81 5.79
CA SER A 50 12.40 2.11 4.83
C SER A 50 12.81 2.99 3.65
N SER A 51 11.86 3.80 3.13
CA SER A 51 12.13 4.76 2.07
C SER A 51 13.05 5.89 2.51
N LEU A 52 12.88 6.38 3.75
CA LEU A 52 13.74 7.40 4.35
C LEU A 52 15.15 6.87 4.55
N ARG A 53 15.29 5.68 5.17
CA ARG A 53 16.56 5.00 5.40
C ARG A 53 17.33 4.80 4.09
N LYS A 54 16.65 4.36 3.04
CA LYS A 54 17.25 4.21 1.71
C LYS A 54 17.77 5.54 1.15
N LYS A 55 16.97 6.61 1.21
CA LYS A 55 17.40 7.95 0.73
C LYS A 55 18.63 8.47 1.49
N ILE A 56 18.70 8.23 2.80
CA ILE A 56 19.86 8.63 3.61
C ILE A 56 21.10 7.84 3.21
N ASP A 57 20.97 6.52 2.99
CA ASP A 57 22.07 5.65 2.58
C ASP A 57 22.56 5.99 1.16
N ASP A 58 21.65 6.22 0.21
CA ASP A 58 21.97 6.65 -1.16
C ASP A 58 22.73 7.99 -1.14
N SER A 59 22.25 8.98 -0.36
CA SER A 59 22.93 10.27 -0.21
C SER A 59 24.34 10.15 0.38
N LEU A 60 24.56 9.18 1.27
CA LEU A 60 25.88 8.88 1.83
C LEU A 60 26.80 8.30 0.75
N ASN A 61 26.31 7.32 -0.02
CA ASN A 61 27.09 6.66 -1.07
C ASN A 61 27.46 7.62 -2.21
N ASP A 62 26.54 8.51 -2.61
CA ASP A 62 26.78 9.57 -3.59
C ASP A 62 27.87 10.55 -3.11
N SER A 63 27.90 10.87 -1.82
CA SER A 63 28.93 11.74 -1.24
C SER A 63 30.32 11.09 -1.18
N LEU A 64 30.37 9.76 -1.03
CA LEU A 64 31.63 9.00 -0.94
C LEU A 64 32.18 8.62 -2.31
N ASN A 65 31.37 8.72 -3.36
CA ASN A 65 31.76 8.38 -4.73
C ASN A 65 31.34 9.53 -5.67
N PRO A 66 32.02 10.70 -5.59
CA PRO A 66 31.72 11.81 -6.50
C PRO A 66 32.11 11.38 -7.90
N GLN A 67 31.16 10.84 -8.64
CA GLN A 67 31.36 10.52 -10.04
C GLN A 67 31.61 11.86 -10.76
N ALA A 68 32.83 12.05 -11.26
CA ALA A 68 33.23 13.20 -12.04
C ALA A 68 32.46 13.21 -13.38
N ASN A 69 31.22 13.68 -13.33
CA ASN A 69 30.34 13.73 -14.49
C ASN A 69 30.44 15.11 -15.15
N THR A 70 31.60 15.40 -15.75
CA THR A 70 31.68 16.44 -16.79
C THR A 70 31.01 15.91 -18.05
N SER A 71 29.68 15.96 -18.15
CA SER A 71 28.99 16.08 -19.43
C SER A 71 27.46 16.11 -19.29
N ILE A 72 26.91 17.21 -19.82
CA ILE A 72 25.74 17.23 -20.69
C ILE A 72 24.38 17.18 -19.98
N PHE A 73 23.82 18.40 -19.86
CA PHE A 73 22.39 18.69 -19.93
C PHE A 73 21.61 17.62 -20.70
N ARG A 74 20.67 16.95 -20.03
CA ARG A 74 19.58 16.23 -20.70
C ARG A 74 18.26 16.86 -20.24
N PRO A 75 17.45 17.43 -21.14
CA PRO A 75 16.15 17.95 -20.75
C PRO A 75 15.24 16.79 -20.31
N LEU A 76 14.54 17.02 -19.20
CA LEU A 76 13.59 16.10 -18.60
C LEU A 76 12.33 15.99 -19.49
N SER A 77 12.26 14.97 -20.33
CA SER A 77 11.02 14.60 -21.00
C SER A 77 10.10 13.90 -20.00
N ILE A 78 9.22 14.66 -19.35
CA ILE A 78 8.12 14.13 -18.54
C ILE A 78 7.13 13.46 -19.49
N GLY A 79 7.25 12.14 -19.64
CA GLY A 79 6.24 11.32 -20.29
C GLY A 79 4.99 11.27 -19.42
N THR A 80 4.02 12.14 -19.69
CA THR A 80 2.66 11.98 -19.17
C THR A 80 2.08 10.69 -19.75
N ARG A 81 1.93 9.64 -18.92
CA ARG A 81 1.12 8.47 -19.26
C ARG A 81 -0.32 8.94 -19.51
N LYS A 82 -0.71 9.07 -20.77
CA LYS A 82 -2.12 9.23 -21.12
C LYS A 82 -2.78 7.85 -21.01
N TYR A 83 -3.45 7.59 -19.89
CA TYR A 83 -4.42 6.50 -19.83
C TYR A 83 -5.47 6.72 -20.91
N SER A 84 -5.76 5.69 -21.69
CA SER A 84 -6.76 5.80 -22.75
C SER A 84 -8.15 5.85 -22.12
N ARG A 85 -9.09 6.57 -22.74
CA ARG A 85 -10.47 6.75 -22.27
C ARG A 85 -11.24 5.42 -22.07
N GLU A 86 -10.74 4.33 -22.66
CA GLU A 86 -11.31 2.98 -22.55
C GLU A 86 -10.95 2.27 -21.22
N GLU A 87 -9.78 2.57 -20.62
CA GLU A 87 -9.35 1.95 -19.37
C GLU A 87 -10.12 2.47 -18.15
N ILE A 88 -10.49 3.76 -18.17
CA ILE A 88 -11.29 4.40 -17.11
C ILE A 88 -12.71 3.79 -17.05
N LYS A 89 -13.28 3.37 -18.19
CA LYS A 89 -14.61 2.72 -18.21
C LYS A 89 -14.58 1.32 -17.57
N LYS A 90 -13.51 0.55 -17.78
CA LYS A 90 -13.35 -0.78 -17.16
C LYS A 90 -13.18 -0.73 -15.65
N ALA A 91 -12.47 0.27 -15.13
CA ALA A 91 -12.33 0.46 -13.69
C ALA A 91 -13.66 0.88 -13.02
N LYS A 92 -14.48 1.69 -13.70
CA LYS A 92 -15.78 2.15 -13.17
C LYS A 92 -16.87 1.06 -13.20
N LEU A 93 -16.82 0.12 -14.16
CA LEU A 93 -17.82 -0.96 -14.28
C LEU A 93 -17.64 -2.06 -13.22
N LYS A 94 -16.40 -2.40 -12.86
CA LYS A 94 -16.12 -3.42 -11.82
C LYS A 94 -16.59 -3.01 -10.43
N HIS A 95 -16.57 -1.71 -10.11
CA HIS A 95 -16.99 -1.24 -8.79
C HIS A 95 -18.52 -1.22 -8.63
N LEU A 96 -19.29 -1.18 -9.72
CA LEU A 96 -20.76 -1.14 -9.66
C LEU A 96 -21.40 -2.54 -9.51
N GLU A 97 -20.74 -3.61 -9.98
CA GLU A 97 -21.26 -4.98 -9.88
C GLU A 97 -21.06 -5.65 -8.51
N ALA A 98 -20.10 -5.17 -7.71
CA ALA A 98 -19.85 -5.73 -6.37
C ALA A 98 -20.81 -5.19 -5.30
N THR A 99 -21.47 -4.05 -5.55
CA THR A 99 -22.35 -3.40 -4.56
C THR A 99 -23.83 -3.81 -4.67
N ILE A 100 -24.23 -4.58 -5.70
CA ILE A 100 -25.65 -4.94 -5.94
C ILE A 100 -25.98 -6.42 -5.59
N LYS A 101 -25.02 -7.22 -5.07
CA LYS A 101 -25.31 -8.61 -4.63
C LYS A 101 -25.54 -8.78 -3.12
N GLY A 102 -26.03 -7.73 -2.47
CA GLY A 102 -26.36 -7.75 -1.04
C GLY A 102 -27.63 -6.97 -0.73
N SER A 103 -28.76 -7.26 -1.38
CA SER A 103 -30.06 -6.90 -0.80
C SER A 103 -31.23 -7.58 -1.52
N THR A 104 -32.14 -8.11 -0.71
CA THR A 104 -33.49 -8.62 -1.02
C THR A 104 -33.58 -10.00 -1.68
N ASN A 105 -33.99 -10.99 -0.90
CA ASN A 105 -35.14 -11.85 -1.24
C ASN A 105 -35.71 -12.43 0.06
N HIS A 106 -36.87 -11.89 0.45
CA HIS A 106 -37.76 -12.45 1.46
C HIS A 106 -38.14 -13.90 1.09
N PRO A 107 -38.37 -14.80 2.06
CA PRO A 107 -38.95 -16.11 1.77
C PRO A 107 -40.45 -15.94 1.50
N THR A 108 -40.86 -15.99 0.24
CA THR A 108 -42.26 -16.18 -0.15
C THR A 108 -42.64 -17.64 0.12
N ALA A 109 -43.54 -17.85 1.09
CA ALA A 109 -44.14 -19.14 1.38
C ALA A 109 -44.97 -19.62 0.17
N HIS A 110 -44.50 -20.66 -0.51
CA HIS A 110 -45.33 -21.44 -1.43
C HIS A 110 -46.00 -22.57 -0.66
N ILE A 111 -47.27 -22.36 -0.29
CA ILE A 111 -48.16 -23.42 0.15
C ILE A 111 -48.38 -24.35 -1.05
N LYS A 112 -47.89 -25.60 -0.95
CA LYS A 112 -48.29 -26.69 -1.83
C LYS A 112 -49.55 -27.33 -1.26
N SER A 113 -50.67 -27.24 -1.97
CA SER A 113 -51.76 -28.21 -1.86
C SER A 113 -52.70 -28.03 -3.03
N GLU A 114 -52.48 -28.77 -4.11
CA GLU A 114 -53.55 -29.57 -4.74
C GLU A 114 -52.90 -30.50 -5.75
N PHE A 115 -53.12 -31.79 -5.51
CA PHE A 115 -52.63 -32.92 -6.27
C PHE A 115 -53.86 -33.48 -6.99
N ASP A 116 -53.79 -33.45 -8.32
CA ASP A 116 -54.47 -34.23 -9.35
C ASP A 116 -55.90 -34.79 -9.15
N GLU A 117 -56.74 -34.43 -10.12
CA GLU A 117 -57.96 -35.14 -10.51
C GLU A 117 -57.66 -36.49 -11.20
N ASP A 118 -58.69 -37.35 -11.24
CA ASP A 118 -58.91 -38.56 -12.04
C ASP A 118 -58.43 -39.93 -11.51
N LYS A 119 -59.36 -40.71 -10.93
CA LYS A 119 -60.26 -41.63 -11.67
C LYS A 119 -61.18 -42.45 -10.75
#